data_AF-A0A7W1V7E8-F1
#
_entry.id   AF-A0A7W1V7E8-F1
#
_cell.length_a   1.000
_cell.length_b   1.000
_cell.length_c   1.000
_cell.angle_alpha   90.00
_cell.angle_beta   90.00
_cell.angle_gamma   90.00
#
_symmetry.space_group_name_H-M   'P 1'
#
loop_
_entity.id
_entity.type
_entity.pdbx_description
1 polymer ?
#
loop_
_entity_poly.entity_id
_entity_poly.type
_entity_poly.pdbx_seq_one_letter_code
_entity_poly.pdbx_strand_id
1 'polypeptide(L)'
;MPIQQTPQRSLRDLVMKPVVYRVAGMDKVRVVSNLKYTDIDNPNLLMDVYSPPNPAKGEKLPAVIFIHGAAGAEYKPKDWGFYISWG
;
A
#
# COMPACT_ATOMS: atom_id res chain seq x y z
N MET A 1 -30.08 -25.93 16.97
CA MET A 1 -29.49 -25.36 15.74
C MET A 1 -27.98 -25.40 15.89
N PRO A 2 -27.20 -25.94 14.94
CA PRO A 2 -25.75 -25.88 15.06
C PRO A 2 -25.30 -24.42 14.88
N ILE A 3 -24.49 -23.94 15.82
CA ILE A 3 -23.84 -22.62 15.74
C ILE A 3 -22.82 -22.75 14.62
N GLN A 4 -23.06 -22.08 13.50
CA GLN A 4 -22.09 -21.96 12.43
C GLN A 4 -20.91 -21.15 12.96
N GLN A 5 -19.81 -21.81 13.29
CA GLN A 5 -18.56 -21.14 13.63
C GLN A 5 -18.06 -20.43 12.37
N THR A 6 -18.13 -19.10 12.35
CA THR A 6 -17.48 -18.30 11.31
C THR A 6 -16.00 -18.69 11.27
N PRO A 7 -15.43 -19.05 10.11
CA PRO A 7 -14.00 -19.33 10.03
C PRO A 7 -13.21 -18.15 10.58
N GLN A 8 -12.35 -18.39 11.56
CA GLN A 8 -11.45 -17.39 12.10
C GLN A 8 -10.58 -16.88 10.95
N ARG A 9 -10.82 -15.66 10.47
CA ARG A 9 -10.03 -15.06 9.39
C ARG A 9 -8.59 -14.87 9.87
N SER A 10 -7.62 -15.24 9.03
CA SER A 10 -6.22 -14.97 9.33
C SER A 10 -5.91 -13.47 9.23
N LEU A 11 -4.86 -13.00 9.90
CA LEU A 11 -4.38 -11.61 9.75
C LEU A 11 -4.14 -11.28 8.26
N ARG A 12 -3.58 -12.24 7.51
CA ARG A 12 -3.36 -12.12 6.07
C ARG A 12 -4.66 -11.83 5.32
N ASP A 13 -5.73 -12.56 5.61
CA ASP A 13 -7.04 -12.38 4.95
C ASP A 13 -7.67 -11.01 5.24
N LEU A 14 -7.32 -10.41 6.39
CA LEU A 14 -7.78 -9.09 6.76
C LEU A 14 -6.98 -8.00 6.03
N VAL A 15 -5.66 -8.09 6.02
CA VAL A 15 -4.79 -7.03 5.47
C VAL A 15 -4.66 -7.08 3.94
N MET A 16 -4.90 -8.24 3.32
CA MET A 16 -4.81 -8.38 1.85
C MET A 16 -6.08 -7.99 1.10
N LYS A 17 -7.10 -7.44 1.77
CA LYS A 17 -8.30 -6.94 1.10
C LYS A 17 -7.95 -5.72 0.23
N PRO A 18 -8.21 -5.75 -1.09
CA PRO A 18 -7.92 -4.61 -1.96
C PRO A 18 -9.01 -3.55 -1.89
N VAL A 19 -8.70 -2.35 -2.34
CA VAL A 19 -9.68 -1.36 -2.76
C VAL A 19 -10.34 -1.85 -4.05
N VAL A 20 -11.67 -2.00 -4.04
CA VAL A 20 -12.43 -2.52 -5.20
C VAL A 20 -12.92 -1.41 -6.13
N TYR A 21 -12.93 -0.16 -5.66
CA TYR A 21 -13.35 0.97 -6.46
C TYR A 21 -12.26 1.35 -7.46
N ARG A 22 -12.62 1.46 -8.75
CA ARG A 22 -11.69 1.79 -9.84
C ARG A 22 -12.09 3.10 -10.51
N VAL A 23 -11.09 3.89 -10.87
CA VAL A 23 -11.24 5.10 -11.69
C VAL A 23 -10.54 4.93 -13.03
N ALA A 24 -10.98 5.68 -14.05
CA ALA A 24 -10.37 5.62 -15.37
C ALA A 24 -8.89 6.04 -15.32
N GLY A 25 -8.01 5.27 -15.97
CA GLY A 25 -6.57 5.57 -16.06
C GLY A 25 -5.74 5.19 -14.84
N MET A 26 -6.32 4.52 -13.85
CA MET A 26 -5.62 4.04 -12.64
C MET A 26 -4.46 3.09 -12.96
N ASP A 27 -4.56 2.33 -14.05
CA ASP A 27 -3.56 1.42 -14.61
C ASP A 27 -2.33 2.12 -15.20
N LYS A 28 -2.38 3.45 -15.38
CA LYS A 28 -1.28 4.25 -15.95
C LYS A 28 -0.36 4.83 -14.88
N VAL A 29 -0.58 4.52 -13.61
CA VAL A 29 0.25 4.99 -12.51
C VAL A 29 1.67 4.44 -12.64
N ARG A 30 2.65 5.30 -12.40
CA ARG A 30 4.05 4.87 -12.28
C ARG A 30 4.36 4.59 -10.82
N VAL A 31 4.77 3.36 -10.53
CA VAL A 31 5.17 2.90 -9.20
C VAL A 31 6.69 2.77 -9.11
N VAL A 32 7.29 3.37 -8.09
CA VAL A 32 8.66 3.06 -7.66
C VAL A 32 8.57 2.33 -6.34
N SER A 33 8.82 1.03 -6.36
CA SER A 33 8.70 0.19 -5.18
C SER A 33 9.99 0.13 -4.36
N ASN A 34 9.86 -0.17 -3.07
CA ASN A 34 10.97 -0.49 -2.17
C ASN A 34 12.01 0.63 -2.02
N LEU A 35 11.55 1.88 -2.01
CA LEU A 35 12.41 3.03 -1.76
C LEU A 35 12.76 3.13 -0.26
N LYS A 36 14.05 3.15 0.06
CA LYS A 36 14.55 3.40 1.42
C LYS A 36 14.30 4.86 1.79
N TYR A 37 13.68 5.11 2.95
CA TYR A 37 13.31 6.47 3.41
C TYR A 37 13.98 6.90 4.72
N THR A 38 14.80 6.03 5.30
CA THR A 38 15.56 6.28 6.54
C THR A 38 16.91 5.61 6.41
N ASP A 39 17.94 6.10 7.11
CA ASP A 39 19.28 5.49 7.07
C ASP A 39 19.37 4.19 7.86
N ILE A 40 18.40 3.92 8.74
CA ILE A 40 18.32 2.69 9.55
C ILE A 40 18.41 1.45 8.65
N ASP A 41 19.25 0.51 9.04
CA ASP A 41 19.38 -0.77 8.35
C ASP A 41 18.25 -1.73 8.78
N ASN A 42 17.07 -1.52 8.20
CA ASN A 42 15.93 -2.40 8.38
C ASN A 42 15.25 -2.66 7.01
N PRO A 43 15.16 -3.93 6.56
CA PRO A 43 14.62 -4.28 5.26
C PRO A 43 13.10 -4.04 5.10
N ASN A 44 12.39 -3.72 6.18
CA ASN A 44 10.96 -3.44 6.17
C ASN A 44 10.65 -1.93 6.21
N LEU A 45 11.65 -1.07 6.47
CA LEU A 45 11.49 0.39 6.44
C LEU A 45 11.66 0.92 5.02
N LEU A 46 10.70 0.56 4.18
CA LEU A 46 10.62 0.92 2.77
C LEU A 46 9.29 1.59 2.45
N MET A 47 9.24 2.37 1.38
CA MET A 47 8.01 2.95 0.86
C MET A 47 7.89 2.70 -0.64
N ASP A 48 6.65 2.73 -1.12
CA ASP A 48 6.36 2.74 -2.55
C ASP A 48 5.83 4.12 -2.93
N VAL A 49 6.30 4.66 -4.04
CA VAL A 49 5.89 5.98 -4.54
C VAL A 49 5.03 5.79 -5.79
N TYR A 50 3.78 6.25 -5.71
CA TYR A 50 2.81 6.24 -6.80
C TYR A 50 2.75 7.64 -7.42
N SER A 51 2.98 7.73 -8.72
CA SER A 51 3.03 9.00 -9.45
C SER A 51 2.13 8.98 -10.69
N PRO A 52 1.51 10.11 -11.07
CA PRO A 52 0.75 10.18 -12.30
C PRO A 52 1.65 9.91 -13.51
N PRO A 53 1.08 9.41 -14.62
CA PRO A 53 1.83 9.26 -15.86
C PRO A 53 2.30 10.62 -16.38
N ASN A 54 3.57 10.72 -16.77
CA ASN A 54 4.14 11.85 -17.50
C ASN A 54 4.00 13.24 -16.82
N PRO A 55 4.52 13.45 -15.60
CA PRO A 55 4.59 14.79 -15.03
C PRO A 55 5.47 15.70 -15.92
N ALA A 56 5.09 16.96 -16.07
CA ALA A 56 5.92 17.92 -16.78
C ALA A 56 7.24 18.14 -16.01
N LYS A 57 8.32 18.45 -16.75
CA LYS A 57 9.65 18.64 -16.14
C LYS A 57 9.60 19.81 -15.16
N GLY A 58 9.88 19.54 -13.88
CA GLY A 58 9.86 20.54 -12.81
C GLY A 58 8.47 20.88 -12.28
N GLU A 59 7.43 20.18 -12.72
CA GLU A 59 6.08 20.33 -12.18
C GLU A 59 6.03 19.98 -10.69
N LYS A 60 5.41 20.86 -9.90
CA LYS A 60 5.16 20.62 -8.48
C LYS A 60 3.78 19.99 -8.33
N LEU A 61 3.74 18.75 -7.88
CA LEU A 61 2.51 18.02 -7.62
C LEU A 61 2.22 18.01 -6.12
N PRO A 62 0.94 18.03 -5.71
CA PRO A 62 0.58 17.73 -4.33
C PRO A 62 1.00 16.29 -3.98
N ALA A 63 1.43 16.08 -2.75
CA ALA A 63 1.79 14.77 -2.23
C ALA A 63 0.78 14.32 -1.17
N VAL A 64 0.39 13.05 -1.22
CA VAL A 64 -0.40 12.38 -0.18
C VAL A 64 0.47 11.27 0.39
N ILE A 65 0.62 11.23 1.71
CA ILE A 65 1.42 10.23 2.40
C ILE A 65 0.49 9.33 3.20
N PHE A 66 0.54 8.04 2.90
CA PHE A 66 -0.16 7.02 3.66
C PHE A 66 0.78 6.47 4.75
N ILE A 67 0.39 6.68 6.01
CA ILE A 67 1.11 6.18 7.18
C ILE A 67 0.23 5.12 7.84
N HIS A 68 0.76 3.90 8.00
CA HIS A 68 0.04 2.86 8.73
C HIS A 68 0.20 3.06 10.25
N GLY A 69 -0.79 2.61 11.02
CA GLY A 69 -0.71 2.52 12.48
C GLY A 69 -0.52 1.08 12.95
N ALA A 70 -0.19 0.90 14.23
CA ALA A 70 -0.30 -0.35 15.01
C ALA A 70 0.47 -1.60 14.51
N ALA A 71 1.26 -1.52 13.44
CA ALA A 71 2.15 -2.59 13.00
C ALA A 71 3.60 -2.27 13.38
N GLY A 72 4.29 -3.24 13.97
CA GLY A 72 5.73 -3.14 14.24
C GLY A 72 6.56 -3.21 12.96
N ALA A 73 7.85 -2.89 13.08
CA ALA A 73 8.81 -2.84 11.98
C ALA A 73 9.19 -4.23 11.42
N GLU A 74 8.63 -5.31 11.97
CA GLU A 74 8.71 -6.68 11.49
C GLU A 74 7.70 -6.97 10.36
N TYR A 75 6.67 -6.13 10.20
CA TYR A 75 5.67 -6.26 9.13
C TYR A 75 6.01 -5.40 7.92
N LYS A 76 5.32 -5.66 6.81
CA LYS A 76 5.38 -4.85 5.58
C LYS A 76 4.01 -4.27 5.23
N PRO A 77 3.50 -3.28 6.00
CA PRO A 77 2.19 -2.73 5.73
C PRO A 77 2.06 -2.13 4.33
N LYS A 78 3.13 -1.57 3.76
CA LYS A 78 3.12 -1.08 2.37
C LYS A 78 2.66 -2.12 1.34
N ASP A 79 2.83 -3.41 1.63
CA ASP A 79 2.46 -4.54 0.75
C ASP A 79 1.03 -5.06 1.01
N TRP A 80 0.30 -4.46 1.96
CA TRP A 80 -1.07 -4.84 2.24
C TRP A 80 -1.99 -4.43 1.09
N GLY A 81 -3.05 -5.23 0.88
CA GLY A 81 -3.89 -5.16 -0.32
C GLY A 81 -4.45 -3.76 -0.58
N PHE A 82 -4.80 -3.03 0.48
CA PHE A 82 -5.35 -1.68 0.37
C PHE A 82 -4.31 -0.58 0.13
N TYR A 83 -3.01 -0.85 0.22
CA TYR A 83 -1.95 0.10 -0.17
C TYR A 83 -1.41 -0.15 -1.58
N ILE A 84 -1.60 -1.37 -2.11
CA ILE A 84 -1.09 -1.75 -3.45
C ILE A 84 -2.17 -1.76 -4.54
N SER A 85 -3.44 -1.54 -4.21
CA SER A 85 -4.56 -1.67 -5.15
C SER A 85 -4.98 -0.37 -5.84
N TRP A 86 -4.17 0.70 -5.76
CA TRP A 86 -4.50 2.03 -6.32
C TRP A 86 -4.01 2.24 -7.76
N GLY A 87 -3.52 1.20 -8.42
CA GLY A 87 -2.94 1.25 -9.77
C GLY A 87 -2.04 0.07 -10.03
#